data_AF-A0A6G0MQI3-F1
#
_entry.id   AF-A0A6G0MQI3-F1
#
_cell.length_a   1.000
_cell.length_b   1.000
_cell.length_c   1.000
_cell.angle_alpha   90.00
_cell.angle_beta   90.00
_cell.angle_gamma   90.00
#
_symmetry.space_group_name_H-M   'P 1'
#
loop_
_entity.id
_entity.type
_entity.pdbx_description
1 polymer ?
#
loop_
_entity_poly.entity_id
_entity_poly.type
_entity_poly.pdbx_seq_one_letter_code
_entity_poly.pdbx_strand_id
1 'polypeptide(L)'
;MNVHVSFGAKEDRHAEILELNRLAMELSERVGDERKVVVLGDFNLSPQDVLGSLGSHKMALIRSPLSTTVFGKLYDNIWLDRAEFSSNNPGEDHYLVDSGVLRVDWRYYPPSKSSRISVQNPMDAMLPRLQTYMSRVQCGYELSDHCPVWVAFASTKRSEQEQCREPESDSSHVAA
;
A
#
# COMPACT_ATOMS: atom_id res chain seq x y z
N MET A 1 -9.20 7.01 -6.79
CA MET A 1 -10.35 6.27 -7.35
C MET A 1 -10.34 4.88 -6.73
N ASN A 2 -11.48 4.44 -6.20
CA ASN A 2 -11.65 3.05 -5.75
C ASN A 2 -12.43 2.28 -6.81
N VAL A 3 -11.96 1.11 -7.23
CA VAL A 3 -12.55 0.30 -8.30
C VAL A 3 -12.83 -1.13 -7.84
N HIS A 4 -13.84 -1.76 -8.44
CA HIS A 4 -14.06 -3.18 -8.32
C HIS A 4 -14.50 -3.68 -9.69
N VAL A 5 -13.55 -4.26 -10.41
CA VAL A 5 -13.73 -4.72 -11.78
C VAL A 5 -14.57 -5.99 -11.75
N SER A 6 -15.53 -6.06 -12.66
CA SER A 6 -16.52 -7.13 -12.69
C SER A 6 -15.87 -8.50 -12.77
N PHE A 7 -16.45 -9.51 -12.11
CA PHE A 7 -16.04 -10.89 -12.32
C PHE A 7 -16.70 -11.44 -13.61
N GLY A 8 -15.93 -12.07 -14.50
CA GLY A 8 -16.48 -12.54 -15.77
C GLY A 8 -15.43 -12.94 -16.81
N ALA A 9 -15.81 -12.85 -18.09
CA ALA A 9 -14.88 -13.10 -19.19
C ALA A 9 -13.66 -12.16 -19.10
N LYS A 10 -12.51 -12.64 -19.56
CA LYS A 10 -11.26 -11.88 -19.42
C LYS A 10 -11.26 -10.64 -20.31
N GLU A 11 -11.85 -10.76 -21.49
CA GLU A 11 -11.95 -9.74 -22.52
C GLU A 11 -12.80 -8.55 -22.04
N ASP A 12 -13.94 -8.83 -21.40
CA ASP A 12 -14.83 -7.81 -20.83
C ASP A 12 -14.12 -7.05 -19.71
N ARG A 13 -13.40 -7.76 -18.84
CA ARG A 13 -12.59 -7.16 -17.78
C ARG A 13 -11.49 -6.26 -18.34
N HIS A 14 -10.79 -6.68 -19.39
CA HIS A 14 -9.80 -5.82 -20.05
C HIS A 14 -10.42 -4.56 -20.64
N ALA A 15 -11.61 -4.65 -21.23
CA ALA A 15 -12.33 -3.47 -21.71
C ALA A 15 -12.67 -2.51 -20.55
N GLU A 16 -13.08 -3.04 -19.39
CA GLU A 16 -13.30 -2.25 -18.17
C GLU A 16 -12.01 -1.58 -17.69
N ILE A 17 -10.86 -2.27 -17.70
CA ILE A 17 -9.56 -1.68 -17.36
C ILE A 17 -9.19 -0.52 -18.28
N LEU A 18 -9.40 -0.68 -19.59
CA LEU A 18 -9.13 0.37 -20.57
C LEU A 18 -9.95 1.63 -20.28
N GLU A 19 -11.22 1.47 -19.93
CA GLU A 19 -12.10 2.59 -19.58
C GLU A 19 -11.70 3.23 -18.24
N LEU A 20 -11.33 2.43 -17.24
CA LEU A 20 -10.81 2.95 -15.96
C LEU A 20 -9.53 3.77 -16.16
N ASN A 21 -8.61 3.31 -17.01
CA ASN A 21 -7.39 4.05 -17.36
C ASN A 21 -7.72 5.36 -18.08
N ARG A 22 -8.66 5.34 -19.02
CA ARG A 22 -9.14 6.53 -19.72
C ARG A 22 -9.67 7.57 -18.74
N LEU A 23 -10.54 7.16 -17.81
CA LEU A 23 -11.10 8.02 -16.77
C LEU A 23 -10.04 8.55 -15.80
N ALA A 24 -9.06 7.72 -15.42
CA ALA A 24 -7.97 8.14 -14.55
C ALA A 24 -7.09 9.21 -15.21
N MET A 25 -6.80 9.08 -16.52
CA MET A 25 -6.07 10.10 -17.27
C MET A 25 -6.85 11.41 -17.36
N GLU A 26 -8.14 11.36 -17.70
CA GLU A 26 -8.99 12.56 -17.75
C GLU A 26 -9.06 13.28 -16.40
N LEU A 27 -9.09 12.53 -15.29
CA LEU A 27 -9.05 13.10 -13.95
C LEU A 27 -7.68 13.70 -13.65
N SER A 28 -6.60 13.03 -14.06
CA SER A 28 -5.22 13.51 -13.85
C SER A 28 -4.98 14.84 -14.54
N GLU A 29 -5.48 15.01 -15.77
CA GLU A 29 -5.38 16.28 -16.52
C GLU A 29 -6.14 17.43 -15.83
N ARG A 30 -7.21 17.12 -15.10
CA ARG A 30 -8.05 18.13 -14.43
C ARG A 30 -7.53 18.58 -13.06
N VAL A 31 -6.81 17.71 -12.34
CA VAL A 31 -6.36 18.01 -10.96
C VAL A 31 -5.05 18.81 -10.89
N GLY A 32 -4.39 19.02 -12.03
CA GLY A 32 -3.13 19.76 -12.15
C GLY A 32 -1.91 18.96 -11.67
N ASP A 33 -0.70 19.44 -12.00
CA ASP A 33 0.56 18.70 -11.81
C ASP A 33 0.93 18.43 -10.34
N GLU A 34 0.35 19.19 -9.40
CA GLU A 34 0.61 19.07 -7.96
C GLU A 34 -0.11 17.88 -7.32
N ARG A 35 -1.03 17.22 -8.03
CA ARG A 35 -1.84 16.12 -7.49
C ARG A 35 -1.73 14.89 -8.36
N LYS A 36 -1.61 13.73 -7.72
CA LYS A 36 -1.62 12.43 -8.39
C LYS A 36 -2.96 11.73 -8.21
N VAL A 37 -3.48 11.14 -9.28
CA VAL A 37 -4.67 10.27 -9.23
C VAL A 37 -4.20 8.84 -9.01
N VAL A 38 -4.64 8.23 -7.91
CA VAL A 38 -4.35 6.82 -7.63
C VAL A 38 -5.60 6.00 -7.89
N VAL A 39 -5.49 4.91 -8.65
CA VAL A 39 -6.54 3.90 -8.84
C VAL A 39 -6.21 2.69 -7.98
N LEU A 40 -7.07 2.39 -7.02
CA LEU A 40 -6.93 1.28 -6.07
C LEU A 40 -8.19 0.44 -6.11
N GLY A 41 -8.09 -0.87 -5.99
CA GLY A 41 -9.28 -1.71 -6.04
C GLY A 41 -9.00 -3.17 -6.32
N ASP A 42 -10.09 -3.94 -6.38
CA ASP A 42 -10.05 -5.32 -6.83
C ASP A 42 -10.23 -5.33 -8.35
N PHE A 43 -9.16 -5.67 -9.07
CA PHE A 43 -9.16 -5.74 -10.53
C PHE A 43 -9.68 -7.07 -11.06
N ASN A 44 -9.89 -8.07 -10.18
CA ASN A 44 -10.23 -9.44 -10.55
C ASN A 44 -9.32 -10.01 -11.66
N LEU A 45 -8.09 -9.51 -11.80
CA LEU A 45 -7.15 -9.85 -12.86
C LEU A 45 -5.76 -10.01 -12.27
N SER A 46 -4.94 -10.85 -12.88
CA SER A 46 -3.55 -10.98 -12.45
C SER A 46 -2.80 -9.68 -12.74
N PRO A 47 -1.73 -9.36 -11.99
CA PRO A 47 -0.90 -8.19 -12.28
C PRO A 47 -0.37 -8.17 -13.73
N GLN A 48 -0.10 -9.34 -14.32
CA GLN A 48 0.32 -9.45 -15.72
C GLN A 48 -0.79 -9.03 -16.69
N ASP A 49 -2.04 -9.33 -16.37
CA ASP A 49 -3.19 -8.97 -17.21
C ASP A 49 -3.52 -7.48 -17.13
N VAL A 50 -3.36 -6.88 -15.94
CA VAL A 50 -3.60 -5.43 -15.74
C VAL A 50 -2.44 -4.58 -16.26
N LEU A 51 -1.20 -5.01 -16.01
CA LEU A 51 0.01 -4.21 -16.31
C LEU A 51 0.67 -4.61 -17.64
N GLY A 52 0.18 -5.65 -18.32
CA GLY A 52 0.74 -6.23 -19.55
C GLY A 52 2.05 -6.98 -19.32
N SER A 53 3.07 -6.28 -18.84
CA SER A 53 4.32 -6.86 -18.36
C SER A 53 4.72 -6.20 -17.05
N LEU A 54 5.14 -7.00 -16.06
CA LEU A 54 5.79 -6.52 -14.86
C LEU A 54 7.23 -6.09 -15.22
N GLY A 55 7.36 -4.95 -15.90
CA GLY A 55 8.66 -4.36 -16.22
C GLY A 55 9.44 -3.99 -14.95
N SER A 56 10.76 -3.78 -15.09
CA SER A 56 11.68 -3.49 -13.97
C SER A 56 11.34 -2.22 -13.15
N HIS A 57 10.48 -1.35 -13.68
CA HIS A 57 10.05 -0.10 -13.05
C HIS A 57 8.84 -0.29 -12.12
N LYS A 58 8.05 -1.35 -12.28
CA LYS A 58 6.91 -1.63 -11.38
C LYS A 58 7.40 -2.31 -10.11
N MET A 59 6.91 -1.83 -8.97
CA MET A 59 7.34 -2.25 -7.66
C MET A 59 6.14 -2.62 -6.79
N ALA A 60 6.14 -3.83 -6.24
CA ALA A 60 5.20 -4.21 -5.20
C ALA A 60 5.43 -3.33 -3.96
N LEU A 61 4.36 -2.69 -3.50
CA LEU A 61 4.34 -1.79 -2.36
C LEU A 61 4.62 -2.55 -1.06
N ILE A 62 4.00 -3.72 -0.88
CA ILE A 62 4.24 -4.60 0.25
C ILE A 62 5.22 -5.68 -0.16
N ARG A 63 6.32 -5.81 0.58
CA ARG A 63 7.39 -6.76 0.28
C ARG A 63 7.54 -7.78 1.41
N SER A 64 8.12 -8.94 1.06
CA SER A 64 8.54 -9.95 2.04
C SER A 64 9.36 -9.31 3.18
N PRO A 65 9.12 -9.68 4.45
CA PRO A 65 8.30 -10.81 4.93
C PRO A 65 6.79 -10.49 5.10
N LEU A 66 6.36 -9.28 4.77
CA LEU A 66 4.94 -8.89 4.84
C LEU A 66 4.18 -9.38 3.60
N SER A 67 2.87 -9.58 3.76
CA SER A 67 1.95 -9.89 2.68
C SER A 67 0.62 -9.21 2.98
N THR A 68 -0.05 -8.77 1.92
CA THR A 68 -1.40 -8.19 1.94
C THR A 68 -2.48 -9.20 2.28
N THR A 69 -2.18 -10.51 2.26
CA THR A 69 -3.15 -11.56 2.57
C THR A 69 -2.71 -12.40 3.76
N VAL A 70 -3.68 -12.97 4.48
CA VAL A 70 -3.46 -13.85 5.64
C VAL A 70 -2.67 -15.11 5.22
N PHE A 71 -2.89 -15.59 3.99
CA PHE A 71 -2.27 -16.81 3.46
C PHE A 71 -0.99 -16.58 2.64
N GLY A 72 -0.51 -15.33 2.51
CA GLY A 72 0.77 -15.06 1.87
C GLY A 72 0.75 -15.07 0.34
N LYS A 73 -0.40 -14.85 -0.30
CA LYS A 73 -0.50 -14.62 -1.74
C LYS A 73 0.12 -13.26 -2.08
N LEU A 74 1.05 -13.25 -3.04
CA LEU A 74 1.73 -12.03 -3.52
C LEU A 74 1.07 -11.40 -4.75
N TYR A 75 0.11 -12.09 -5.38
CA TYR A 75 -0.59 -11.56 -6.55
C TYR A 75 -1.57 -10.43 -6.18
N ASP A 76 -2.07 -10.44 -4.94
CA ASP A 76 -2.98 -9.41 -4.38
C ASP A 76 -2.22 -8.24 -3.76
N ASN A 77 -1.22 -7.70 -4.48
CA ASN A 77 -0.39 -6.60 -4.00
C ASN A 77 -0.78 -5.27 -4.65
N ILE A 78 -0.42 -4.17 -3.99
CA ILE A 78 -0.50 -2.84 -4.59
C ILE A 78 0.80 -2.61 -5.35
N TRP A 79 0.69 -2.28 -6.64
CA TRP A 79 1.85 -2.04 -7.50
C TRP A 79 1.98 -0.54 -7.77
N LEU A 80 3.20 -0.02 -7.63
CA LEU A 80 3.55 1.37 -7.94
C LEU A 80 4.53 1.41 -9.10
N ASP A 81 4.46 2.47 -9.91
CA ASP A 81 5.53 2.80 -10.84
C ASP A 81 6.63 3.57 -10.12
N ARG A 82 7.81 2.97 -9.96
CA ARG A 82 8.93 3.63 -9.29
C ARG A 82 9.31 4.94 -10.00
N ALA A 83 9.23 4.99 -11.33
CA ALA A 83 9.62 6.18 -12.08
C ALA A 83 8.74 7.39 -11.77
N GLU A 84 7.47 7.19 -11.38
CA GLU A 84 6.55 8.27 -11.04
C GLU A 84 6.80 8.88 -9.66
N PHE A 85 7.50 8.17 -8.77
CA PHE A 85 7.78 8.63 -7.40
C PHE A 85 9.27 8.91 -7.15
N SER A 86 10.16 8.50 -8.05
CA SER A 86 11.59 8.82 -8.02
C SER A 86 12.04 9.45 -9.34
N SER A 87 12.12 10.78 -9.39
CA SER A 87 12.84 11.47 -10.47
C SER A 87 14.35 11.49 -10.18
N ASN A 88 15.17 11.49 -11.24
CA ASN A 88 16.61 11.79 -11.14
C ASN A 88 16.89 13.28 -11.44
N ASN A 89 15.84 14.08 -11.69
CA ASN A 89 15.96 15.46 -12.10
C ASN A 89 15.92 16.39 -10.87
N PRO A 90 16.95 17.22 -10.65
CA PRO A 90 16.92 18.23 -9.59
C PRO A 90 15.82 19.26 -9.90
N GLY A 91 14.76 19.29 -9.08
CA GLY A 91 13.62 20.21 -9.20
C GLY A 91 12.26 19.54 -9.33
N GLU A 92 12.22 18.22 -9.57
CA GLU A 92 10.98 17.44 -9.58
C GLU A 92 10.66 16.87 -8.18
N ASP A 93 9.38 16.72 -7.87
CA ASP A 93 8.87 16.20 -6.60
C ASP A 93 9.39 14.78 -6.34
N HIS A 94 10.33 14.61 -5.41
CA HIS A 94 10.60 13.27 -4.89
C HIS A 94 9.60 12.96 -3.77
N TYR A 95 8.97 11.79 -3.85
CA TYR A 95 8.11 11.27 -2.79
C TYR A 95 8.86 10.15 -2.06
N LEU A 96 8.96 10.27 -0.74
CA LEU A 96 9.28 9.13 0.12
C LEU A 96 7.99 8.33 0.31
N VAL A 97 8.05 7.05 -0.06
CA VAL A 97 6.93 6.11 0.10
C VAL A 97 7.24 5.19 1.26
N ASP A 98 6.43 5.25 2.31
CA ASP A 98 6.44 4.30 3.42
C ASP A 98 5.14 3.50 3.41
N SER A 99 5.19 2.23 3.78
CA SER A 99 4.04 1.33 3.70
C SER A 99 4.13 0.18 4.68
N GLY A 100 2.97 -0.40 4.97
CA GLY A 100 2.90 -1.56 5.85
C GLY A 100 1.56 -2.26 5.84
N VAL A 101 1.51 -3.35 6.59
CA VAL A 101 0.33 -4.20 6.74
C VAL A 101 0.01 -4.34 8.21
N LEU A 102 -1.25 -4.07 8.57
CA LEU A 102 -1.76 -4.42 9.88
C LEU A 102 -2.09 -5.91 9.90
N ARG A 103 -1.21 -6.71 10.50
CA ARG A 103 -1.39 -8.15 10.66
C ARG A 103 -2.37 -8.46 11.79
N VAL A 104 -3.65 -8.26 11.50
CA VAL A 104 -4.77 -8.60 12.40
C VAL A 104 -4.69 -10.07 12.79
N ASP A 105 -4.32 -10.94 11.85
CA ASP A 105 -4.12 -12.37 12.09
C ASP A 105 -3.03 -12.64 13.14
N TRP A 106 -1.95 -11.84 13.18
CA TRP A 106 -0.89 -12.00 14.19
C TRP A 106 -1.27 -11.44 15.56
N ARG A 107 -2.15 -10.44 15.58
CA ARG A 107 -2.57 -9.79 16.83
C ARG A 107 -3.58 -10.63 17.60
N TYR A 108 -4.48 -11.30 16.89
CA TYR A 108 -5.59 -12.04 17.50
C TYR A 108 -5.43 -13.56 17.42
N TYR A 109 -4.48 -14.07 16.63
CA TYR A 109 -4.24 -15.50 16.53
C TYR A 109 -2.76 -15.86 16.76
N PRO A 110 -2.49 -16.90 17.56
CA PRO A 110 -1.15 -17.19 18.06
C PRO A 110 -0.18 -17.58 16.92
N PRO A 111 1.09 -17.14 16.97
CA PRO A 111 2.12 -17.63 16.07
C PRO A 111 2.38 -19.13 16.30
N SER A 112 2.74 -19.84 15.22
CA SER A 112 2.96 -21.30 15.19
C SER A 112 4.11 -21.84 16.06
N LYS A 113 4.78 -20.98 16.82
CA LYS A 113 5.80 -21.35 17.80
C LYS A 113 5.22 -21.11 19.21
N SER A 114 4.41 -22.04 19.71
CA SER A 114 4.00 -22.01 21.12
C SER A 114 5.02 -22.72 22.01
N SER A 115 5.50 -22.00 23.02
CA SER A 115 6.09 -22.57 24.24
C SER A 115 5.02 -23.33 25.01
N ARG A 116 5.36 -24.54 25.46
CA ARG A 116 4.51 -25.48 26.21
C ARG A 116 3.78 -24.80 27.39
N ILE A 117 2.46 -24.63 27.31
CA ILE A 117 1.61 -24.31 28.46
C ILE A 117 0.31 -25.12 28.36
N SER A 118 -0.17 -25.55 29.52
CA SER A 118 -1.23 -26.52 29.82
C SER A 118 -2.51 -26.42 28.99
N VAL A 119 -2.99 -27.59 28.54
CA VAL A 119 -4.22 -27.81 27.78
C VAL A 119 -5.44 -27.52 28.65
N GLN A 120 -6.23 -26.50 28.30
CA GLN A 120 -7.55 -26.23 28.90
C GLN A 120 -8.66 -26.19 27.84
N ASN A 121 -8.34 -25.95 26.57
CA ASN A 121 -9.27 -25.97 25.44
C ASN A 121 -8.96 -27.10 24.44
N PRO A 122 -9.97 -27.59 23.69
CA PRO A 122 -9.76 -28.58 22.63
C PRO A 122 -8.74 -28.13 21.57
N MET A 123 -8.64 -26.81 21.34
CA MET A 123 -7.68 -26.19 20.43
C MET A 123 -6.22 -26.30 20.92
N ASP A 124 -6.00 -26.46 22.23
CA ASP A 124 -4.66 -26.58 22.83
C ASP A 124 -4.07 -27.99 22.63
N ALA A 125 -4.91 -28.97 22.24
CA ALA A 125 -4.49 -30.33 21.91
C ALA A 125 -4.03 -30.49 20.45
N MET A 126 -4.23 -29.46 19.60
CA MET A 126 -3.82 -29.49 18.20
C MET A 126 -2.32 -29.20 18.05
N LEU A 127 -1.68 -29.80 17.04
CA LEU A 127 -0.32 -29.44 16.67
C LEU A 127 -0.25 -27.91 16.42
N PRO A 128 0.74 -27.18 16.97
CA PRO A 128 0.81 -25.71 16.89
C PRO A 128 0.66 -25.14 15.47
N ARG A 129 1.17 -25.87 14.46
CA ARG A 129 1.02 -25.53 13.04
C ARG A 129 -0.43 -25.64 12.53
N LEU A 130 -1.16 -26.67 12.95
CA LEU A 130 -2.56 -26.88 12.58
C LEU A 130 -3.47 -25.90 13.32
N GLN A 131 -3.21 -25.63 14.60
CA GLN A 131 -3.90 -24.60 15.38
C GLN A 131 -3.77 -23.22 14.73
N THR A 132 -2.54 -22.84 14.33
CA THR A 132 -2.27 -21.57 13.63
C THR A 132 -2.99 -21.50 12.29
N TYR A 133 -2.98 -22.61 11.54
CA TYR A 133 -3.67 -22.68 10.26
C TYR A 133 -5.17 -22.51 10.42
N MET A 134 -5.82 -23.26 11.33
CA MET A 134 -7.26 -23.16 11.56
C MET A 134 -7.66 -21.78 12.09
N SER A 135 -6.84 -21.19 12.94
CA SER A 135 -7.01 -19.82 13.44
C SER A 135 -6.99 -18.79 12.32
N ARG A 136 -6.05 -18.92 11.37
CA ARG A 136 -5.98 -18.06 10.19
C ARG A 136 -7.12 -18.29 9.20
N VAL A 137 -7.58 -19.53 9.06
CA VAL A 137 -8.80 -19.85 8.30
C VAL A 137 -10.00 -19.16 8.91
N GLN A 138 -10.18 -19.24 10.23
CA GLN A 138 -11.24 -18.56 10.94
C GLN A 138 -11.16 -17.03 10.77
N CYS A 139 -9.96 -16.43 10.89
CA CYS A 139 -9.74 -15.02 10.59
C CYS A 139 -10.18 -14.63 9.17
N GLY A 140 -9.83 -15.45 8.18
CA GLY A 140 -10.20 -15.25 6.78
C GLY A 140 -11.72 -15.30 6.55
N TYR A 141 -12.42 -16.19 7.27
CA TYR A 141 -13.88 -16.31 7.21
C TYR A 141 -14.62 -15.20 7.95
N GLU A 142 -14.13 -14.77 9.12
CA GLU A 142 -14.83 -13.81 9.98
C GLU A 142 -14.58 -12.35 9.59
N LEU A 143 -13.39 -12.04 9.08
CA LEU A 143 -12.98 -10.67 8.79
C LEU A 143 -12.72 -10.46 7.30
N SER A 144 -11.64 -11.04 6.79
CA SER A 144 -11.20 -10.97 5.40
C SER A 144 -9.95 -11.83 5.24
N ASP A 145 -9.73 -12.40 4.07
CA ASP A 145 -8.46 -13.00 3.68
C ASP A 145 -7.38 -11.93 3.36
N HIS A 146 -7.77 -10.65 3.28
CA HIS A 146 -6.90 -9.49 3.11
C HIS A 146 -6.65 -8.78 4.44
N CYS A 147 -5.39 -8.41 4.67
CA CYS A 147 -4.98 -7.58 5.79
C CYS A 147 -5.09 -6.09 5.43
N PRO A 148 -5.48 -5.21 6.36
CA PRO A 148 -5.46 -3.76 6.11
C PRO A 148 -4.05 -3.28 5.74
N VAL A 149 -3.95 -2.57 4.62
CA VAL A 149 -2.71 -1.98 4.11
C VAL A 149 -2.73 -0.47 4.35
N TRP A 150 -1.59 0.10 4.72
CA TRP A 150 -1.41 1.55 4.78
C TRP A 150 -0.22 1.96 3.91
N VAL A 151 -0.29 3.19 3.42
CA VAL A 151 0.77 3.83 2.63
C VAL A 151 0.80 5.31 2.96
N ALA A 152 2.01 5.86 3.09
CA ALA A 152 2.25 7.27 3.31
C ALA A 152 3.19 7.79 2.21
N PHE A 153 2.79 8.90 1.59
CA PHE A 153 3.58 9.61 0.59
C PHE A 153 4.03 10.93 1.21
N ALA A 154 5.32 11.11 1.45
CA ALA A 154 5.88 12.34 1.96
C ALA A 154 6.64 13.07 0.85
N SER A 155 6.22 14.29 0.51
CA SER A 155 6.95 15.12 -0.44
C SER A 155 8.25 15.59 0.19
N THR A 156 9.34 15.52 -0.59
CA THR A 156 10.65 16.03 -0.20
C THR A 156 10.88 17.48 -0.62
N LYS A 157 9.93 18.09 -1.33
CA LYS A 157 9.97 19.53 -1.61
C LYS A 157 10.02 20.27 -0.27
N ARG A 158 11.18 20.87 0.03
CA ARG A 158 11.25 21.88 1.08
C ARG A 158 10.29 22.99 0.68
N SER A 159 9.30 23.26 1.51
CA SER A 159 8.57 24.51 1.43
C SER A 159 9.60 25.63 1.60
N GLU A 160 9.88 26.39 0.54
CA GLU A 160 10.75 27.58 0.61
C GLU A 160 10.16 28.70 1.51
N GLN A 161 9.15 28.42 2.32
CA GLN A 161 8.46 29.39 3.17
C GLN A 161 8.92 29.43 4.64
N GLU A 162 9.81 28.55 5.09
CA GLU A 162 10.36 28.60 6.46
C GLU A 162 11.77 29.21 6.56
N GLN A 163 12.32 29.74 5.47
CA GLN A 163 13.63 30.38 5.44
C GLN A 163 13.56 31.88 5.15
N CYS A 164 12.53 32.57 5.65
CA CYS A 164 12.43 34.04 5.69
C CYS A 164 11.73 34.50 6.97
N ARG A 165 12.24 34.10 8.13
CA ARG A 165 12.00 34.80 9.40
C ARG A 165 13.28 34.75 10.24
N GLU A 166 14.31 35.43 9.78
CA GLU A 166 15.24 36.04 10.74
C GLU A 166 14.48 37.20 11.40
N PRO A 167 14.43 37.29 12.74
CA PRO A 167 14.00 38.52 13.37
C PRO A 167 15.10 39.56 13.14
N GLU A 168 14.81 40.60 12.36
CA GLU A 168 15.60 41.83 12.39
C GLU A 168 15.62 42.33 13.84
N SER A 169 16.76 42.15 14.50
CA SER A 169 17.03 42.79 15.79
C SER A 169 17.30 44.26 15.52
N ASP A 170 16.23 45.03 15.56
CA ASP A 170 16.24 46.48 15.60
C ASP A 170 16.87 46.90 16.94
N SER A 171 18.14 47.31 16.94
CA SER A 171 18.69 48.14 18.01
C SER A 171 19.50 49.27 17.41
N SER A 172 18.78 50.36 17.18
CA SER A 172 19.31 51.68 16.94
C SER A 172 20.26 52.14 18.05
N HIS A 173 21.25 52.91 17.61
CA HIS A 173 22.19 53.72 18.36
C HIS A 173 21.70 54.28 19.71
N VAL A 174 22.54 54.12 20.75
CA VAL A 174 22.87 55.24 21.64
C VAL A 174 24.39 55.27 21.81
N ALA A 175 25.01 56.21 21.11
CA ALA A 175 26.34 56.72 21.43
C ALA A 175 26.14 58.13 21.98
N ALA A 176 26.40 58.31 23.28
CA ALA A 176 26.83 59.55 23.92
C ALA A 176 27.31 59.19 25.34
#